data_AF-A0A353CEK6-F1
#
_entry.id   AF-A0A353CEK6-F1
#
_cell.length_a   1.000
_cell.length_b   1.000
_cell.length_c   1.000
_cell.angle_alpha   90.00
_cell.angle_beta   90.00
_cell.angle_gamma   90.00
#
_symmetry.space_group_name_H-M   'P 1'
#
loop_
_entity.id
_entity.type
_entity.pdbx_description
1 polymer ?
#
loop_
_entity_poly.entity_id
_entity_poly.type
_entity_poly.pdbx_seq_one_letter_code
_entity_poly.pdbx_strand_id
1 'polypeptide(L)'
;KSGKTFELQNTDLSSYDKDTLALSVRIFDRHGFRGQPSADGESLVYLTWRGLMSNVVKINVGKGDRPIDLPNDLAYASQFSNVSEAAGGYRWSGDRKRFLEQATFGPSSLLDSRLRRIGLRTWLAEQFEAPYPSSPYPNITQMPTTPPSNCTAASHPACYREHYTMMPLQKWFFLEAMYGEAQLRHRVAWALSQIWVTSGVGVQQASHQIAYYKMLGDNAFGNYRSLMEAATLNPAMGHYLDMARSTRTNPNENYPREI
;
A
#
# COMPACT_ATOMS: atom_id res chain seq x y z
N LYS A 1 30.87 -1.43 3.74
CA LYS A 1 29.73 -0.61 3.27
C LYS A 1 28.43 -1.28 3.71
N SER A 2 27.61 -0.64 4.55
CA SER A 2 26.42 -1.26 5.16
C SER A 2 25.23 -1.45 4.21
N GLY A 3 25.24 -0.85 3.02
CA GLY A 3 24.16 -0.96 2.03
C GLY A 3 22.84 -0.29 2.44
N LYS A 4 22.80 0.37 3.62
CA LYS A 4 21.61 1.02 4.15
C LYS A 4 21.41 2.40 3.50
N THR A 5 20.17 2.73 3.17
CA THR A 5 19.76 4.04 2.65
C THR A 5 18.94 4.75 3.70
N PHE A 6 19.38 5.93 4.11
CA PHE A 6 18.70 6.80 5.07
C PHE A 6 18.01 7.93 4.33
N GLU A 7 16.79 8.26 4.74
CA GLU A 7 16.07 9.43 4.25
C GLU A 7 16.31 10.56 5.25
N LEU A 8 16.93 11.63 4.80
CA LEU A 8 17.32 12.74 5.66
C LEU A 8 16.28 13.84 5.59
N GLN A 9 15.97 14.43 6.74
CA GLN A 9 15.04 15.55 6.80
C GLN A 9 15.70 16.80 6.24
N ASN A 10 15.01 17.47 5.31
CA ASN A 10 15.37 18.83 4.92
C ASN A 10 15.23 19.77 6.12
N THR A 11 16.29 20.48 6.47
CA THR A 11 16.29 21.47 7.55
C THR A 11 16.01 22.86 7.02
N ASP A 12 16.52 23.19 5.83
CA ASP A 12 16.28 24.47 5.17
C ASP A 12 16.45 24.38 3.64
N LEU A 13 15.63 25.12 2.90
CA LEU A 13 15.74 25.28 1.45
C LEU A 13 15.67 26.77 1.12
N SER A 14 16.77 27.35 0.66
CA SER A 14 16.89 28.77 0.36
C SER A 14 17.40 29.00 -1.06
N SER A 15 17.09 30.16 -1.63
CA SER A 15 17.68 30.58 -2.91
C SER A 15 19.14 30.95 -2.66
N TYR A 16 20.06 30.31 -3.38
CA TYR A 16 21.48 30.72 -3.38
C TYR A 16 21.71 31.82 -4.41
N ASP A 17 21.16 31.63 -5.62
CA ASP A 17 21.10 32.63 -6.68
C ASP A 17 19.81 32.45 -7.51
N LYS A 18 19.75 33.01 -8.72
CA LYS A 18 18.57 32.98 -9.60
C LYS A 18 18.21 31.56 -10.07
N ASP A 19 19.19 30.70 -10.24
CA ASP A 19 19.04 29.36 -10.83
C ASP A 19 19.49 28.24 -9.87
N THR A 20 20.08 28.59 -8.72
CA THR A 20 20.62 27.67 -7.73
C THR A 20 19.87 27.78 -6.40
N LEU A 21 19.43 26.63 -5.88
CA LEU A 21 18.89 26.50 -4.53
C LEU A 21 19.92 25.86 -3.61
N ALA A 22 20.08 26.41 -2.40
CA ALA A 22 20.84 25.80 -1.32
C ALA A 22 19.92 24.93 -0.47
N LEU A 23 20.27 23.66 -0.31
CA LEU A 23 19.58 22.72 0.57
C LEU A 23 20.47 22.39 1.76
N SER A 24 19.97 22.67 2.97
CA SER A 24 20.63 22.28 4.22
C SER A 24 19.97 21.02 4.78
N VAL A 25 20.74 19.94 4.91
CA VAL A 25 20.28 18.67 5.50
C VAL A 25 21.07 18.32 6.74
N ARG A 26 20.41 17.72 7.72
CA ARG A 26 21.08 17.12 8.88
C ARG A 26 21.25 15.62 8.62
N ILE A 27 22.49 15.12 8.70
CA ILE A 27 22.82 13.69 8.54
C ILE A 27 22.45 12.95 9.84
N PHE A 28 21.15 12.83 10.09
CA PHE A 28 20.60 12.20 11.29
C PHE A 28 19.20 11.67 10.98
N ASP A 29 18.94 10.38 11.24
CA ASP A 29 17.59 9.84 11.18
C ASP A 29 16.89 10.18 12.50
N ARG A 30 16.07 11.24 12.50
CA ARG A 30 15.34 11.69 13.70
C ARG A 30 14.35 10.65 14.20
N HIS A 31 13.79 9.84 13.31
CA HIS A 31 12.79 8.85 13.67
C HIS A 31 13.44 7.54 14.15
N GLY A 32 14.74 7.35 13.89
CA GLY A 32 15.49 6.16 14.27
C GLY A 32 15.02 4.88 13.61
N PHE A 33 14.06 4.96 12.68
CA PHE A 33 13.40 3.81 12.07
C PHE A 33 14.38 2.96 11.25
N ARG A 34 15.36 3.60 10.60
CA ARG A 34 16.37 2.91 9.79
C ARG A 34 17.72 2.78 10.51
N GLY A 35 17.78 3.20 11.78
CA GLY A 35 19.00 3.39 12.56
C GLY A 35 19.72 4.68 12.21
N GLN A 36 20.94 4.87 12.70
CA GLN A 36 21.75 6.05 12.36
C GLN A 36 22.74 5.77 11.23
N PRO A 37 23.01 6.76 10.34
CA PRO A 37 24.20 6.74 9.50
C PRO A 37 25.45 6.49 10.34
N SER A 38 26.47 5.85 9.75
CA SER A 38 27.74 5.63 10.45
C SER A 38 28.35 6.98 10.87
N ALA A 39 28.82 7.08 12.11
CA ALA A 39 29.49 8.28 12.62
C ALA A 39 30.81 8.56 11.88
N ASP A 40 31.45 7.50 11.35
CA ASP A 40 32.68 7.58 10.57
C ASP A 40 32.57 6.77 9.27
N GLY A 41 33.15 7.28 8.17
CA GLY A 41 33.34 6.58 6.90
C GLY A 41 32.78 7.26 5.66
N GLU A 42 32.82 6.53 4.54
CA GLU A 42 32.32 7.00 3.23
C GLU A 42 30.80 6.90 3.15
N SER A 43 30.14 8.02 2.83
CA SER A 43 28.71 8.10 2.56
C SER A 43 28.46 8.58 1.13
N LEU A 44 27.43 8.03 0.51
CA LEU A 44 26.95 8.45 -0.81
C LEU A 44 25.66 9.23 -0.62
N VAL A 45 25.64 10.47 -1.11
CA VAL A 45 24.52 11.40 -1.00
C VAL A 45 23.96 11.70 -2.37
N TYR A 46 22.64 11.70 -2.49
CA TYR A 46 21.91 12.14 -3.67
C TYR A 46 20.63 12.82 -3.23
N LEU A 47 20.13 13.73 -4.05
CA LEU A 47 18.88 14.43 -3.83
C LEU A 47 17.78 13.80 -4.68
N THR A 48 16.58 13.77 -4.12
CA THR A 48 15.39 13.35 -4.86
C THR A 48 14.39 14.48 -4.88
N TRP A 49 14.04 14.95 -6.08
CA TRP A 49 13.07 16.03 -6.26
C TRP A 49 11.98 15.58 -7.21
N ARG A 50 10.72 15.60 -6.73
CA ARG A 50 9.55 15.16 -7.51
C ARG A 50 9.79 13.81 -8.19
N GLY A 51 10.45 12.87 -7.52
CA GLY A 51 10.77 11.56 -8.08
C GLY A 51 11.93 11.49 -9.09
N LEU A 52 12.67 12.57 -9.33
CA LEU A 52 13.95 12.52 -10.04
C LEU A 52 15.09 12.43 -9.03
N MET A 53 16.13 11.65 -9.33
CA MET A 53 17.32 11.53 -8.49
C MET A 53 18.48 12.29 -9.13
N SER A 54 19.22 13.05 -8.34
CA SER A 54 20.46 13.70 -8.78
C SER A 54 21.57 12.68 -9.03
N ASN A 55 22.69 13.17 -9.56
CA ASN A 55 23.97 12.48 -9.42
C ASN A 55 24.31 12.22 -7.94
N VAL A 56 25.15 11.22 -7.73
CA VAL A 56 25.58 10.82 -6.39
C VAL A 56 26.91 11.51 -6.07
N VAL A 57 26.96 12.21 -4.94
CA VAL A 57 28.20 12.77 -4.38
C VAL A 57 28.70 11.84 -3.28
N LYS A 58 30.00 11.57 -3.26
CA LYS A 58 30.64 10.84 -2.17
C LYS A 58 31.19 11.84 -1.15
N ILE A 59 30.81 11.67 0.12
CA ILE A 59 31.31 12.45 1.25
C ILE A 59 31.97 11.53 2.27
N ASN A 60 32.96 12.05 3.01
CA ASN A 60 33.52 11.38 4.17
C ASN A 60 32.99 12.06 5.43
N VAL A 61 32.44 11.28 6.35
CA VAL A 61 31.98 11.74 7.67
C VAL A 61 32.96 11.18 8.70
N GLY A 62 33.42 11.99 9.68
CA GLY A 62 34.30 11.52 10.76
C GLY A 62 35.71 12.12 10.80
N LYS A 63 36.54 11.64 11.75
CA LYS A 63 37.94 12.06 11.93
C LYS A 63 38.84 11.51 10.82
N GLY A 64 38.89 12.20 9.69
CA GLY A 64 40.05 12.21 8.81
C GLY A 64 40.76 13.54 8.94
N ASP A 65 42.09 13.56 9.03
CA ASP A 65 42.94 14.77 9.00
C ASP A 65 42.90 15.52 7.65
N ARG A 66 41.82 15.36 6.88
CA ARG A 66 41.63 16.01 5.59
C ARG A 66 40.33 16.81 5.66
N PRO A 67 40.32 18.08 5.24
CA PRO A 67 39.09 18.81 4.97
C PRO A 67 38.14 17.97 4.10
N ILE A 68 36.84 18.27 4.15
CA ILE A 68 35.87 17.71 3.21
C ILE A 68 36.28 18.19 1.81
N ASP A 69 37.11 17.41 1.12
CA ASP A 69 37.42 17.64 -0.28
C ASP A 69 36.18 17.27 -1.09
N LEU A 70 35.44 18.30 -1.51
CA LEU A 70 34.52 18.15 -2.62
C LEU A 70 35.36 17.74 -3.84
N PRO A 71 34.98 16.69 -4.59
CA PRO A 71 35.66 16.37 -5.84
C PRO A 71 35.72 17.63 -6.72
N ASN A 72 36.92 17.99 -7.20
CA ASN A 72 37.16 19.18 -8.04
C ASN A 72 36.32 19.17 -9.34
N ASP A 73 35.82 18.00 -9.66
CA ASP A 73 34.98 17.62 -10.76
C ASP A 73 33.60 17.23 -10.20
N LEU A 74 32.87 18.21 -9.68
CA LEU A 74 31.42 18.26 -9.89
C LEU A 74 31.18 18.49 -11.39
N ALA A 75 31.66 17.57 -12.23
CA ALA A 75 31.20 17.45 -13.59
C ALA A 75 29.69 17.26 -13.47
N TYR A 76 28.93 18.27 -13.91
CA TYR A 76 27.51 18.11 -14.19
C TYR A 76 27.38 16.75 -14.87
N ALA A 77 26.66 15.82 -14.24
CA ALA A 77 26.36 14.56 -14.90
C ALA A 77 25.79 14.94 -16.27
N SER A 78 26.46 14.47 -17.33
CA SER A 78 26.12 14.76 -18.71
C SER A 78 24.61 14.76 -18.85
N GLN A 79 24.05 15.86 -19.37
CA GLN A 79 22.62 16.06 -19.63
C GLN A 79 21.98 14.70 -19.93
N PHE A 80 21.03 14.28 -19.09
CA PHE A 80 20.30 13.04 -19.31
C PHE A 80 19.79 13.07 -20.75
N SER A 81 20.35 12.19 -21.58
CA SER A 81 20.01 12.06 -22.99
C SER A 81 18.51 11.87 -23.10
N ASN A 82 17.82 12.85 -23.70
CA ASN A 82 16.40 12.90 -24.04
C ASN A 82 15.63 11.60 -23.78
N VAL A 83 15.40 11.27 -22.51
CA VAL A 83 14.45 10.21 -22.16
C VAL A 83 13.12 10.89 -22.35
N SER A 84 12.42 10.56 -23.43
CA SER A 84 11.12 11.16 -23.72
C SER A 84 10.28 11.12 -22.44
N GLU A 85 9.67 12.25 -22.11
CA GLU A 85 8.82 12.42 -20.93
C GLU A 85 7.69 11.37 -20.89
N ALA A 86 7.37 10.80 -22.05
CA ALA A 86 6.43 9.71 -22.27
C ALA A 86 6.95 8.30 -21.89
N ALA A 87 8.27 8.04 -21.88
CA ALA A 87 8.84 6.69 -21.71
C ALA A 87 9.53 6.42 -20.37
N GLY A 88 9.61 7.39 -19.46
CA GLY A 88 10.50 7.30 -18.29
C GLY A 88 9.86 7.71 -16.97
N GLY A 89 8.71 7.15 -16.60
CA GLY A 89 8.10 7.43 -15.30
C GLY A 89 9.05 7.11 -14.14
N TYR A 90 9.66 8.14 -13.53
CA TYR A 90 10.37 8.13 -12.24
C TYR A 90 11.24 6.89 -11.97
N ARG A 91 11.95 6.41 -12.99
CA ARG A 91 12.76 5.17 -12.95
C ARG A 91 13.76 5.18 -11.78
N TRP A 92 14.26 6.35 -11.43
CA TRP A 92 15.27 6.57 -10.40
C TRP A 92 14.74 7.23 -9.12
N SER A 93 13.44 7.43 -8.92
CA SER A 93 12.95 8.09 -7.71
C SER A 93 13.41 7.40 -6.42
N GLY A 94 13.92 8.16 -5.45
CA GLY A 94 14.02 7.66 -4.07
C GLY A 94 12.63 7.35 -3.49
N ASP A 95 11.60 8.01 -4.05
CA ASP A 95 10.20 7.80 -3.72
C ASP A 95 9.65 6.44 -4.16
N ARG A 96 10.37 5.58 -4.91
CA ARG A 96 9.86 4.26 -5.31
C ARG A 96 9.45 3.40 -4.12
N LYS A 97 10.25 3.44 -3.04
CA LYS A 97 9.93 2.68 -1.81
C LYS A 97 8.69 3.25 -1.13
N ARG A 98 8.61 4.58 -0.95
CA ARG A 98 7.42 5.26 -0.42
C ARG A 98 6.18 4.98 -1.24
N PHE A 99 6.32 5.02 -2.57
CA PHE A 99 5.24 4.69 -3.50
C PHE A 99 4.75 3.25 -3.29
N LEU A 100 5.66 2.27 -3.22
CA LEU A 100 5.29 0.88 -2.93
C LEU A 100 4.64 0.73 -1.55
N GLU A 101 5.12 1.42 -0.51
CA GLU A 101 4.48 1.42 0.82
C GLU A 101 3.03 1.94 0.79
N GLN A 102 2.71 2.84 -0.14
CA GLN A 102 1.37 3.39 -0.32
C GLN A 102 0.50 2.52 -1.22
N ALA A 103 1.06 2.05 -2.34
CA ALA A 103 0.36 1.39 -3.43
C ALA A 103 0.29 -0.13 -3.30
N THR A 104 1.04 -0.75 -2.39
CA THR A 104 1.05 -2.21 -2.17
C THR A 104 0.95 -2.54 -0.68
N PHE A 105 1.02 -3.84 -0.33
CA PHE A 105 1.15 -4.30 1.06
C PHE A 105 2.59 -4.30 1.58
N GLY A 106 3.52 -3.72 0.83
CA GLY A 106 4.90 -3.52 1.25
C GLY A 106 5.88 -3.58 0.07
N PRO A 107 7.01 -2.84 0.15
CA PRO A 107 8.05 -2.91 -0.85
C PRO A 107 8.80 -4.24 -0.79
N SER A 108 9.06 -4.84 -1.96
CA SER A 108 9.98 -5.98 -2.10
C SER A 108 11.14 -5.63 -3.03
N SER A 109 12.26 -6.35 -2.93
CA SER A 109 13.41 -6.16 -3.83
C SER A 109 13.04 -6.40 -5.30
N LEU A 110 12.14 -7.35 -5.54
CA LEU A 110 11.62 -7.65 -6.87
C LEU A 110 10.75 -6.51 -7.42
N LEU A 111 9.85 -5.95 -6.60
CA LEU A 111 9.02 -4.82 -7.00
C LEU A 111 9.84 -3.54 -7.24
N ASP A 112 10.82 -3.22 -6.39
CA ASP A 112 11.73 -2.09 -6.62
C ASP A 112 12.50 -2.29 -7.93
N SER A 113 13.04 -3.49 -8.16
CA SER A 113 13.75 -3.81 -9.40
C SER A 113 12.86 -3.76 -10.64
N ARG A 114 11.57 -4.13 -10.52
CA ARG A 114 10.59 -3.98 -11.61
C ARG A 114 10.33 -2.51 -11.90
N LEU A 115 10.02 -1.70 -10.88
CA LEU A 115 9.79 -0.25 -11.06
C LEU A 115 11.01 0.46 -11.65
N ARG A 116 12.24 0.06 -11.28
CA ARG A 116 13.48 0.54 -11.92
C ARG A 116 13.61 0.17 -13.39
N ARG A 117 12.89 -0.82 -13.90
CA ARG A 117 12.92 -1.22 -15.31
C ARG A 117 11.81 -0.56 -16.10
N ILE A 118 10.58 -0.58 -15.59
CA ILE A 118 9.39 -0.17 -16.35
C ILE A 118 8.86 1.22 -15.99
N GLY A 119 9.25 1.75 -14.83
CA GLY A 119 8.77 3.03 -14.31
C GLY A 119 7.39 2.95 -13.64
N LEU A 120 7.04 3.99 -12.88
CA LEU A 120 5.80 4.02 -12.07
C LEU A 120 4.53 4.05 -12.92
N ARG A 121 4.53 4.83 -14.01
CA ARG A 121 3.35 4.99 -14.87
C ARG A 121 2.95 3.67 -15.53
N THR A 122 3.94 2.98 -16.10
CA THR A 122 3.75 1.66 -16.71
C THR A 122 3.27 0.64 -15.69
N TRP A 123 3.87 0.63 -14.49
CA TRP A 123 3.42 -0.25 -13.42
C TRP A 123 1.98 0.04 -12.99
N LEU A 124 1.59 1.31 -12.85
CA LEU A 124 0.20 1.66 -12.53
C LEU A 124 -0.77 1.19 -13.62
N ALA A 125 -0.44 1.38 -14.90
CA ALA A 125 -1.26 0.88 -16.00
C ALA A 125 -1.42 -0.65 -15.94
N GLU A 126 -0.32 -1.39 -15.68
CA GLU A 126 -0.39 -2.84 -15.46
C GLU A 126 -1.31 -3.21 -14.29
N GLN A 127 -1.28 -2.45 -13.20
CA GLN A 127 -2.09 -2.74 -12.01
C GLN A 127 -3.59 -2.45 -12.20
N PHE A 128 -3.95 -1.49 -13.05
CA PHE A 128 -5.35 -1.24 -13.39
C PHE A 128 -5.97 -2.41 -14.18
N GLU A 129 -5.16 -3.02 -15.06
CA GLU A 129 -5.56 -4.13 -15.94
C GLU A 129 -5.26 -5.53 -15.38
N ALA A 130 -4.55 -5.62 -14.26
CA ALA A 130 -4.14 -6.90 -13.69
C ALA A 130 -5.37 -7.76 -13.31
N PRO A 131 -5.39 -9.05 -13.68
CA PRO A 131 -6.42 -9.97 -13.24
C PRO A 131 -6.50 -10.01 -11.71
N TYR A 132 -7.71 -9.94 -11.18
CA TYR A 132 -7.94 -9.96 -9.74
C TYR A 132 -9.12 -10.88 -9.38
N PRO A 133 -8.97 -11.70 -8.32
CA PRO A 133 -7.76 -11.89 -7.52
C PRO A 133 -6.75 -12.82 -8.19
N SER A 134 -5.48 -12.76 -7.77
CA SER A 134 -4.47 -13.73 -8.18
C SER A 134 -4.72 -15.09 -7.54
N SER A 135 -5.12 -15.11 -6.27
CA SER A 135 -5.59 -16.30 -5.57
C SER A 135 -7.12 -16.34 -5.59
N PRO A 136 -7.77 -17.43 -6.07
CA PRO A 136 -9.23 -17.49 -6.13
C PRO A 136 -9.83 -17.32 -4.73
N TYR A 137 -10.92 -16.56 -4.65
CA TYR A 137 -11.70 -16.43 -3.41
C TYR A 137 -12.11 -17.82 -2.90
N PRO A 138 -12.13 -18.05 -1.57
CA PRO A 138 -12.66 -19.27 -1.02
C PRO A 138 -14.14 -19.41 -1.41
N ASN A 139 -14.50 -20.54 -2.01
CA ASN A 139 -15.88 -20.84 -2.37
C ASN A 139 -16.56 -21.54 -1.19
N ILE A 140 -17.22 -20.75 -0.35
CA ILE A 140 -17.87 -21.22 0.87
C ILE A 140 -19.37 -21.24 0.64
N THR A 141 -19.99 -22.40 0.89
CA THR A 141 -21.45 -22.55 0.83
C THR A 141 -22.12 -21.63 1.84
N GLN A 142 -23.29 -21.09 1.47
CA GLN A 142 -24.12 -20.36 2.41
C GLN A 142 -24.59 -21.30 3.52
N MET A 143 -24.53 -20.81 4.76
CA MET A 143 -24.90 -21.56 5.95
C MET A 143 -25.98 -20.79 6.72
N PRO A 144 -26.84 -21.45 7.50
CA PRO A 144 -27.82 -20.76 8.33
C PRO A 144 -27.14 -19.84 9.36
N THR A 145 -27.77 -18.73 9.72
CA THR A 145 -27.21 -17.78 10.71
C THR A 145 -26.93 -18.43 12.07
N THR A 146 -27.80 -19.36 12.50
CA THR A 146 -27.57 -20.17 13.69
C THR A 146 -26.82 -21.44 13.30
N PRO A 147 -25.63 -21.70 13.88
CA PRO A 147 -24.86 -22.91 13.59
C PRO A 147 -25.68 -24.17 13.88
N PRO A 148 -25.80 -25.11 12.93
CA PRO A 148 -26.46 -26.39 13.18
C PRO A 148 -25.63 -27.25 14.14
N SER A 149 -26.26 -28.25 14.77
CA SER A 149 -25.63 -29.11 15.79
C SER A 149 -24.40 -29.89 15.28
N ASN A 150 -24.34 -30.16 13.97
CA ASN A 150 -23.22 -30.79 13.27
C ASN A 150 -22.14 -29.79 12.80
N CYS A 151 -22.21 -28.52 13.18
CA CYS A 151 -21.24 -27.49 12.83
C CYS A 151 -21.05 -26.49 13.99
N THR A 152 -20.83 -27.00 15.20
CA THR A 152 -20.60 -26.18 16.40
C THR A 152 -19.12 -26.14 16.75
N ALA A 153 -18.69 -25.11 17.48
CA ALA A 153 -17.30 -24.99 17.93
C ALA A 153 -16.83 -26.17 18.81
N ALA A 154 -17.72 -26.76 19.60
CA ALA A 154 -17.38 -27.86 20.51
C ALA A 154 -17.38 -29.22 19.81
N SER A 155 -18.37 -29.52 18.97
CA SER A 155 -18.51 -30.84 18.34
C SER A 155 -17.80 -30.96 16.99
N HIS A 156 -17.75 -29.87 16.22
CA HIS A 156 -17.24 -29.86 14.84
C HIS A 156 -16.39 -28.59 14.57
N PRO A 157 -15.25 -28.43 15.27
CA PRO A 157 -14.46 -27.19 15.25
C PRO A 157 -13.95 -26.81 13.85
N ALA A 158 -13.68 -27.79 12.98
CA ALA A 158 -13.25 -27.52 11.60
C ALA A 158 -14.36 -26.85 10.78
N CYS A 159 -15.57 -27.43 10.78
CA CYS A 159 -16.75 -26.85 10.13
C CYS A 159 -17.04 -25.44 10.67
N TYR A 160 -17.07 -25.29 12.01
CA TYR A 160 -17.33 -24.00 12.63
C TYR A 160 -16.31 -22.93 12.20
N ARG A 161 -15.00 -23.27 12.23
CA ARG A 161 -13.93 -22.37 11.78
C ARG A 161 -14.09 -21.98 10.31
N GLU A 162 -14.48 -22.91 9.45
CA GLU A 162 -14.56 -22.70 8.00
C GLU A 162 -15.81 -21.93 7.56
N HIS A 163 -16.88 -21.95 8.34
CA HIS A 163 -18.14 -21.33 7.95
C HIS A 163 -18.58 -20.15 8.84
N TYR A 164 -18.24 -20.20 10.12
CA TYR A 164 -18.72 -19.28 11.17
C TYR A 164 -17.60 -18.48 11.84
N THR A 165 -16.45 -18.33 11.17
CA THR A 165 -15.40 -17.42 11.62
C THR A 165 -14.79 -16.66 10.46
N MET A 166 -14.02 -15.61 10.77
CA MET A 166 -13.28 -14.82 9.79
C MET A 166 -12.06 -15.55 9.19
N MET A 167 -11.69 -16.73 9.70
CA MET A 167 -10.46 -17.42 9.33
C MET A 167 -10.31 -17.60 7.81
N PRO A 168 -11.31 -18.06 7.05
CA PRO A 168 -11.16 -18.25 5.61
C PRO A 168 -10.84 -16.95 4.87
N LEU A 169 -11.54 -15.86 5.20
CA LEU A 169 -11.29 -14.55 4.59
C LEU A 169 -9.92 -14.02 5.00
N GLN A 170 -9.55 -14.10 6.28
CA GLN A 170 -8.24 -13.63 6.76
C GLN A 170 -7.10 -14.39 6.09
N LYS A 171 -7.20 -15.72 6.00
CA LYS A 171 -6.21 -16.55 5.31
C LYS A 171 -6.06 -16.15 3.85
N TRP A 172 -7.17 -16.01 3.13
CA TRP A 172 -7.15 -15.58 1.73
C TRP A 172 -6.59 -14.16 1.57
N PHE A 173 -6.99 -13.23 2.44
CA PHE A 173 -6.52 -11.84 2.41
C PHE A 173 -5.00 -11.77 2.53
N PHE A 174 -4.40 -12.45 3.49
CA PHE A 174 -2.94 -12.43 3.64
C PHE A 174 -2.22 -13.15 2.51
N LEU A 175 -2.80 -14.20 1.94
CA LEU A 175 -2.25 -14.85 0.74
C LEU A 175 -2.22 -13.87 -0.44
N GLU A 176 -3.32 -13.17 -0.70
CA GLU A 176 -3.41 -12.19 -1.79
C GLU A 176 -2.51 -10.97 -1.53
N ALA A 177 -2.46 -10.47 -0.29
CA ALA A 177 -1.59 -9.36 0.09
C ALA A 177 -0.10 -9.68 -0.08
N MET A 178 0.34 -10.89 0.29
CA MET A 178 1.75 -11.26 0.25
C MET A 178 2.22 -11.76 -1.12
N TYR A 179 1.35 -12.46 -1.86
CA TYR A 179 1.73 -13.19 -3.08
C TYR A 179 0.93 -12.79 -4.32
N GLY A 180 -0.12 -11.99 -4.20
CA GLY A 180 -0.91 -11.53 -5.34
C GLY A 180 -0.20 -10.48 -6.19
N GLU A 181 -0.50 -10.48 -7.48
CA GLU A 181 0.12 -9.58 -8.47
C GLU A 181 -0.60 -8.23 -8.57
N ALA A 182 -1.92 -8.21 -8.36
CA ALA A 182 -2.78 -7.03 -8.41
C ALA A 182 -2.80 -6.27 -7.07
N GLN A 183 -1.60 -5.92 -6.58
CA GLN A 183 -1.35 -5.26 -5.29
C GLN A 183 -2.15 -3.96 -5.12
N LEU A 184 -2.21 -3.11 -6.15
CA LEU A 184 -2.91 -1.83 -6.06
C LEU A 184 -4.41 -2.02 -5.81
N ARG A 185 -5.04 -2.95 -6.53
CA ARG A 185 -6.47 -3.22 -6.40
C ARG A 185 -6.79 -3.75 -5.00
N HIS A 186 -5.97 -4.68 -4.50
CA HIS A 186 -6.13 -5.20 -3.16
C HIS A 186 -5.93 -4.13 -2.08
N ARG A 187 -4.95 -3.23 -2.27
CA ARG A 187 -4.66 -2.11 -1.37
C ARG A 187 -5.82 -1.11 -1.33
N VAL A 188 -6.41 -0.81 -2.48
CA VAL A 188 -7.59 0.07 -2.57
C VAL A 188 -8.82 -0.60 -1.96
N ALA A 189 -9.06 -1.89 -2.22
CA ALA A 189 -10.14 -2.64 -1.58
C ALA A 189 -10.03 -2.62 -0.04
N TRP A 190 -8.81 -2.76 0.50
CA TRP A 190 -8.54 -2.62 1.93
C TRP A 190 -8.78 -1.20 2.45
N ALA A 191 -8.41 -0.16 1.69
CA ALA A 191 -8.72 1.21 2.05
C ALA A 191 -10.23 1.48 2.06
N LEU A 192 -10.96 0.99 1.06
CA LEU A 192 -12.42 1.08 1.00
C LEU A 192 -13.08 0.35 2.17
N SER A 193 -12.49 -0.74 2.67
CA SER A 193 -13.03 -1.44 3.84
C SER A 193 -12.90 -0.64 5.14
N GLN A 194 -12.05 0.40 5.18
CA GLN A 194 -11.96 1.34 6.30
C GLN A 194 -12.97 2.49 6.19
N ILE A 195 -13.63 2.64 5.03
CA ILE A 195 -14.67 3.65 4.78
C ILE A 195 -16.05 2.98 4.90
N TRP A 196 -16.27 1.91 4.14
CA TRP A 196 -17.50 1.12 4.15
C TRP A 196 -17.42 -0.01 5.16
N VAL A 197 -17.33 0.34 6.45
CA VAL A 197 -16.95 -0.58 7.54
C VAL A 197 -18.02 -1.65 7.80
N THR A 198 -17.57 -2.90 8.01
CA THR A 198 -18.36 -3.98 8.65
C THR A 198 -17.58 -4.59 9.82
N SER A 199 -18.21 -5.48 10.60
CA SER A 199 -17.55 -6.15 11.73
C SER A 199 -17.50 -7.66 11.57
N GLY A 200 -16.30 -8.23 11.68
CA GLY A 200 -16.10 -9.68 11.80
C GLY A 200 -16.50 -10.26 13.15
N VAL A 201 -16.80 -9.41 14.15
CA VAL A 201 -17.36 -9.85 15.45
C VAL A 201 -18.88 -9.95 15.37
N GLY A 202 -19.53 -8.97 14.73
CA GLY A 202 -20.99 -8.94 14.53
C GLY A 202 -21.49 -9.78 13.36
N VAL A 203 -20.67 -9.94 12.31
CA VAL A 203 -20.95 -10.75 11.13
C VAL A 203 -19.87 -11.82 11.00
N GLN A 204 -20.10 -12.97 11.62
CA GLN A 204 -19.12 -14.07 11.70
C GLN A 204 -19.21 -15.05 10.53
N GLN A 205 -20.25 -14.95 9.70
CA GLN A 205 -20.40 -15.83 8.54
C GLN A 205 -19.35 -15.51 7.47
N ALA A 206 -18.48 -16.48 7.20
CA ALA A 206 -17.37 -16.32 6.26
C ALA A 206 -17.86 -15.98 4.84
N SER A 207 -18.96 -16.61 4.40
CA SER A 207 -19.56 -16.38 3.08
C SER A 207 -20.00 -14.93 2.86
N HIS A 208 -20.62 -14.30 3.86
CA HIS A 208 -21.04 -12.90 3.80
C HIS A 208 -19.83 -11.97 3.68
N GLN A 209 -18.79 -12.24 4.47
CA GLN A 209 -17.62 -11.39 4.54
C GLN A 209 -16.72 -11.52 3.29
N ILE A 210 -16.65 -12.71 2.70
CA ILE A 210 -16.02 -12.93 1.40
C ILE A 210 -16.76 -12.15 0.31
N ALA A 211 -18.10 -12.21 0.29
CA ALA A 211 -18.89 -11.46 -0.68
C ALA A 211 -18.71 -9.94 -0.52
N TYR A 212 -18.64 -9.44 0.72
CA TYR A 212 -18.30 -8.05 1.03
C TYR A 212 -16.94 -7.65 0.48
N TYR A 213 -15.89 -8.41 0.80
CA TYR A 213 -14.54 -8.04 0.36
C TYR A 213 -14.37 -8.17 -1.16
N LYS A 214 -15.03 -9.15 -1.79
CA LYS A 214 -15.12 -9.27 -3.25
C LYS A 214 -15.73 -8.02 -3.88
N MET A 215 -16.85 -7.54 -3.35
CA MET A 215 -17.51 -6.33 -3.85
C MET A 215 -16.60 -5.10 -3.80
N LEU A 216 -15.80 -4.94 -2.73
CA LEU A 216 -14.82 -3.86 -2.64
C LEU A 216 -13.72 -3.97 -3.70
N GLY A 217 -13.22 -5.19 -3.96
CA GLY A 217 -12.23 -5.45 -5.01
C GLY A 217 -12.76 -5.19 -6.42
N ASP A 218 -14.02 -5.57 -6.68
CA ASP A 218 -14.70 -5.33 -7.95
C ASP A 218 -14.89 -3.82 -8.20
N ASN A 219 -15.17 -3.05 -7.15
CA ASN A 219 -15.39 -1.59 -7.21
C ASN A 219 -14.15 -0.72 -6.94
N ALA A 220 -12.97 -1.32 -6.75
CA ALA A 220 -11.76 -0.59 -6.32
C ALA A 220 -11.37 0.58 -7.25
N PHE A 221 -11.56 0.43 -8.56
CA PHE A 221 -11.28 1.48 -9.55
C PHE A 221 -12.56 2.02 -10.21
N GLY A 222 -13.70 1.74 -9.61
CA GLY A 222 -15.02 2.13 -10.10
C GLY A 222 -15.43 3.53 -9.64
N ASN A 223 -16.72 3.83 -9.81
CA ASN A 223 -17.32 5.07 -9.35
C ASN A 223 -17.97 4.88 -7.96
N TYR A 224 -18.03 5.96 -7.19
CA TYR A 224 -18.54 5.91 -5.81
C TYR A 224 -20.03 5.52 -5.72
N ARG A 225 -20.84 5.88 -6.72
CA ARG A 225 -22.28 5.55 -6.74
C ARG A 225 -22.51 4.04 -6.85
N SER A 226 -21.77 3.38 -7.74
CA SER A 226 -21.82 1.92 -7.88
C SER A 226 -21.29 1.21 -6.64
N LEU A 227 -20.22 1.71 -6.02
CA LEU A 227 -19.73 1.20 -4.75
C LEU A 227 -20.81 1.29 -3.66
N MET A 228 -21.43 2.47 -3.50
CA MET A 228 -22.50 2.69 -2.53
C MET A 228 -23.65 1.70 -2.74
N GLU A 229 -24.16 1.58 -3.96
CA GLU A 229 -25.25 0.65 -4.28
C GLU A 229 -24.86 -0.81 -3.99
N ALA A 230 -23.66 -1.23 -4.39
CA ALA A 230 -23.17 -2.58 -4.15
C ALA A 230 -22.95 -2.87 -2.65
N ALA A 231 -22.52 -1.87 -1.88
CA ALA A 231 -22.39 -1.96 -0.43
C ALA A 231 -23.76 -2.05 0.25
N THR A 232 -24.74 -1.24 -0.16
CA THR A 232 -26.13 -1.31 0.34
C THR A 232 -26.72 -2.70 0.18
N LEU A 233 -26.51 -3.33 -0.97
CA LEU A 233 -27.09 -4.64 -1.30
C LEU A 233 -26.27 -5.83 -0.78
N ASN A 234 -25.16 -5.57 -0.08
CA ASN A 234 -24.27 -6.63 0.38
C ASN A 234 -24.81 -7.32 1.66
N PRO A 235 -24.78 -8.67 1.76
CA PRO A 235 -25.30 -9.38 2.93
C PRO A 235 -24.56 -9.07 4.24
N ALA A 236 -23.24 -8.84 4.21
CA ALA A 236 -22.51 -8.48 5.42
C ALA A 236 -22.93 -7.11 5.93
N MET A 237 -23.04 -6.12 5.03
CA MET A 237 -23.47 -4.77 5.36
C MET A 237 -24.93 -4.74 5.86
N GLY A 238 -25.82 -5.47 5.17
CA GLY A 238 -27.22 -5.58 5.54
C GLY A 238 -27.43 -6.22 6.92
N HIS A 239 -26.58 -7.17 7.32
CA HIS A 239 -26.59 -7.72 8.68
C HIS A 239 -25.93 -6.77 9.69
N TYR A 240 -24.83 -6.11 9.33
CA TYR A 240 -24.07 -5.27 10.25
C TYR A 240 -24.83 -4.02 10.68
N LEU A 241 -25.50 -3.35 9.74
CA LEU A 241 -26.30 -2.14 10.00
C LEU A 241 -27.81 -2.44 10.05
N ASP A 242 -28.18 -3.71 10.29
CA ASP A 242 -29.55 -4.18 10.47
C ASP A 242 -30.54 -3.81 9.33
N MET A 243 -30.06 -3.40 8.16
CA MET A 243 -30.90 -3.09 7.00
C MET A 243 -31.70 -4.31 6.55
N ALA A 244 -31.14 -5.51 6.69
CA ALA A 244 -31.82 -6.77 6.37
C ALA A 244 -33.08 -7.03 7.23
N ARG A 245 -33.24 -6.32 8.36
CA ARG A 245 -34.42 -6.41 9.24
C ARG A 245 -35.39 -5.24 9.05
N SER A 246 -35.07 -4.29 8.17
CA SER A 246 -35.93 -3.14 7.87
C SER A 246 -37.17 -3.61 7.10
N THR A 247 -38.35 -3.17 7.53
CA THR A 247 -39.62 -3.49 6.86
C THR A 247 -40.46 -2.24 6.66
N ARG A 248 -41.46 -2.29 5.77
CA ARG A 248 -42.37 -1.17 5.50
C ARG A 248 -43.03 -0.59 6.77
N THR A 249 -43.36 -1.44 7.73
CA THR A 249 -44.07 -1.06 8.96
C THR A 249 -43.14 -0.88 10.17
N ASN A 250 -41.86 -1.23 10.03
CA ASN A 250 -40.84 -1.07 11.06
C ASN A 250 -39.49 -0.77 10.37
N PRO A 251 -39.29 0.47 9.89
CA PRO A 251 -38.07 0.86 9.19
C PRO A 251 -36.90 0.89 10.17
N ASN A 252 -35.76 0.31 9.76
CA ASN A 252 -34.52 0.42 10.52
C ASN A 252 -33.69 1.60 9.99
N GLU A 253 -33.39 2.56 10.86
CA GLU A 253 -32.67 3.80 10.53
C GLU A 253 -31.15 3.70 10.69
N ASN A 254 -30.61 2.55 11.13
CA ASN A 254 -29.18 2.42 11.39
C ASN A 254 -28.35 2.60 10.11
N TYR A 255 -28.71 1.90 9.03
CA TYR A 255 -28.00 2.03 7.75
C TYR A 255 -28.00 3.47 7.19
N PRO A 256 -29.15 4.15 7.03
CA PRO A 256 -29.17 5.53 6.52
C PRO A 256 -28.44 6.57 7.39
N ARG A 257 -28.17 6.28 8.67
CA ARG A 257 -27.45 7.19 9.56
C ARG A 257 -25.93 7.10 9.43
N GLU A 258 -25.42 5.96 9.01
CA GLU A 258 -23.98 5.66 8.99
C GLU A 258 -23.33 5.90 7.61
N ILE A 259 -24.13 6.18 6.57
CA ILE A 259 -23.65 6.35 5.18
C ILE A 259 -23.71 7.78 4.66
#